data_AF-A0A355ENM6-F1
#
_entry.id   AF-A0A355ENM6-F1
#
_cell.length_a   1.000
_cell.length_b   1.000
_cell.length_c   1.000
_cell.angle_alpha   90.00
_cell.angle_beta   90.00
_cell.angle_gamma   90.00
#
_symmetry.space_group_name_H-M   'P 1'
#
loop_
_entity.id
_entity.type
_entity.pdbx_description
1 polymer ?
#
loop_
_entity_poly.entity_id
_entity_poly.type
_entity_poly.pdbx_seq_one_letter_code
_entity_poly.pdbx_strand_id
1 'polypeptide(L)' 'MGIIVRDLDELRGIIEKEKKAGKKVVFGNGCFDIVHVGHVRYLKGAKELGDILIVAVNDDSSVT' A
#
# COMPACT_ATOMS: atom_id res chain seq x y z
N MET A 1 2.16 12.91 1.35
CA MET A 1 3.51 12.37 1.17
C MET A 1 3.46 10.89 1.54
N GLY A 2 4.01 9.99 0.73
CA GLY A 2 4.16 8.57 1.10
C GLY A 2 5.47 8.34 1.87
N ILE A 3 5.57 7.21 2.56
CA ILE A 3 6.81 6.74 3.19
C ILE A 3 7.14 5.36 2.63
N ILE A 4 8.43 5.05 2.49
CA ILE A 4 8.89 3.70 2.11
C ILE A 4 9.26 2.98 3.39
N VAL A 5 8.63 1.83 3.63
CA VAL A 5 8.87 0.97 4.79
C VAL A 5 9.51 -0.32 4.30
N ARG A 6 10.65 -0.70 4.87
CA ARG A 6 11.41 -1.90 4.48
C ARG A 6 11.37 -3.00 5.54
N ASP A 7 10.86 -2.69 6.73
CA ASP A 7 10.79 -3.59 7.87
C ASP A 7 9.33 -3.87 8.26
N LEU A 8 9.02 -5.13 8.58
CA LEU A 8 7.65 -5.55 8.90
C LEU A 8 7.20 -5.10 10.29
N ASP A 9 8.11 -4.95 11.24
CA ASP A 9 7.77 -4.49 12.58
C ASP A 9 7.52 -2.98 12.59
N GLU A 10 8.29 -2.21 11.81
CA GLU A 10 8.00 -0.81 11.50
C GLU A 10 6.61 -0.66 10.87
N LEU A 11 6.30 -1.47 9.84
CA LEU A 11 4.99 -1.44 9.17
C LEU A 11 3.86 -1.76 10.14
N ARG A 12 4.03 -2.77 11.00
CA ARG A 12 3.07 -3.10 12.07
C ARG A 12 2.85 -1.93 13.03
N GLY A 13 3.92 -1.27 13.46
CA GLY A 13 3.84 -0.10 14.33
C GLY A 13 2.98 1.01 13.74
N ILE A 14 3.16 1.28 12.43
CA ILE A 14 2.35 2.24 11.69
C ILE A 14 0.89 1.79 11.62
N ILE A 15 0.61 0.56 11.19
CA ILE A 15 -0.75 0.03 11.08
C ILE A 15 -1.50 0.14 12.40
N GLU A 16 -0.88 -0.29 13.50
CA GLU A 16 -1.52 -0.30 14.81
C GLU A 16 -1.78 1.11 15.34
N LYS A 17 -0.85 2.05 15.10
CA LYS A 17 -1.07 3.47 15.42
C LYS A 17 -2.29 4.03 14.68
N GLU A 18 -2.40 3.75 13.39
CA GLU A 18 -3.43 4.34 12.56
C GLU A 18 -4.80 3.68 12.80
N LYS A 19 -4.84 2.37 13.05
CA LYS A 19 -6.03 1.68 13.54
C LYS A 19 -6.52 2.22 14.89
N LYS A 20 -5.60 2.49 15.83
CA LYS A 20 -5.94 3.13 17.12
C LYS A 20 -6.50 4.54 16.94
N ALA A 21 -6.11 5.25 15.88
CA ALA A 21 -6.68 6.52 15.49
C ALA A 21 -8.03 6.39 14.75
N GLY A 22 -8.59 5.19 14.62
CA GLY A 22 -9.87 4.93 13.97
C GLY A 22 -9.83 4.97 12.44
N LYS A 23 -8.64 4.99 11.84
CA LYS A 23 -8.48 5.08 10.38
C LYS A 23 -8.67 3.73 9.71
N LYS A 24 -9.34 3.74 8.56
CA LYS A 24 -9.48 2.58 7.68
C LYS A 24 -8.23 2.40 6.83
N VAL A 25 -7.54 1.28 7.04
CA VAL A 25 -6.34 0.91 6.29
C VAL A 25 -6.74 0.02 5.11
N VAL A 26 -6.31 0.40 3.91
CA VAL A 26 -6.50 -0.35 2.66
C VAL A 26 -5.14 -0.85 2.19
N PHE A 27 -5.14 -2.03 1.59
CA PHE A 27 -3.94 -2.67 1.08
C PHE A 27 -4.07 -2.94 -0.42
N GLY A 28 -3.06 -2.53 -1.17
CA GLY A 28 -2.88 -2.89 -2.57
C GLY A 28 -1.53 -3.59 -2.75
N ASN A 29 -1.50 -4.66 -3.53
CA ASN A 29 -0.30 -5.45 -3.79
C ASN A 29 -0.15 -5.66 -5.29
N GLY A 30 1.08 -5.60 -5.81
CA GLY A 30 1.37 -5.84 -7.21
C GLY A 30 2.84 -5.65 -7.58
N CYS A 31 3.22 -6.07 -8.79
CA CYS A 31 4.57 -5.91 -9.33
C CYS A 31 4.87 -4.47 -9.79
N PHE A 32 3.83 -3.68 -10.08
CA PHE A 32 3.89 -2.24 -10.43
C PHE A 32 5.13 -1.81 -11.25
N ASP A 33 5.43 -2.52 -12.35
CA ASP A 33 6.63 -2.30 -13.19
C ASP A 33 6.73 -0.88 -13.78
N ILE A 34 6.77 -0.72 -15.10
CA ILE A 34 6.65 0.61 -15.70
C ILE A 34 5.26 1.14 -15.35
N VAL A 35 5.22 2.08 -14.40
CA VAL A 35 3.97 2.66 -13.92
C VAL A 35 3.24 3.34 -15.07
N HIS A 36 2.06 2.82 -15.40
CA HIS A 36 1.19 3.37 -16.43
C HIS A 36 -0.20 3.71 -15.85
N VAL A 37 -1.06 4.28 -16.69
CA VAL A 37 -2.38 4.79 -16.29
C VAL A 37 -3.25 3.76 -15.56
N GLY A 38 -3.07 2.46 -15.85
CA GLY A 38 -3.79 1.37 -15.19
C GLY A 38 -3.45 1.31 -13.69
N HIS A 39 -2.17 1.29 -13.35
CA HIS A 39 -1.71 1.31 -11.95
C HIS A 39 -2.16 2.57 -11.21
N VAL A 40 -2.12 3.74 -11.87
CA VAL A 40 -2.59 4.99 -11.24
C VAL A 40 -4.08 4.92 -10.93
N ARG A 41 -4.91 4.42 -11.86
CA ARG A 41 -6.36 4.25 -11.64
C ARG A 41 -6.63 3.25 -10.51
N TYR A 42 -5.92 2.12 -10.52
CA TYR A 42 -6.01 1.10 -9.47
C TYR A 42 -5.68 1.67 -8.08
N LEU A 43 -4.53 2.34 -7.94
CA LEU A 43 -4.09 2.90 -6.65
C LEU A 43 -4.99 4.05 -6.19
N LYS A 44 -5.50 4.88 -7.11
CA LYS A 44 -6.49 5.92 -6.77
C LYS A 44 -7.78 5.31 -6.26
N GLY A 45 -8.34 4.34 -6.98
CA GLY A 45 -9.56 3.64 -6.54
C GLY A 45 -9.37 2.95 -5.19
N ALA A 46 -8.22 2.28 -4.98
CA ALA A 46 -7.90 1.68 -3.68
C ALA A 46 -7.81 2.72 -2.56
N LYS A 47 -7.20 3.89 -2.84
CA LYS A 47 -7.10 4.98 -1.87
C LYS A 47 -8.47 5.56 -1.48
N GLU A 48 -9.44 5.58 -2.38
CA GLU A 48 -10.79 6.08 -2.09
C GLU A 48 -11.56 5.18 -1.11
N LEU A 49 -11.13 3.92 -0.93
CA LEU A 49 -11.78 2.96 -0.03
C LEU A 49 -11.39 3.13 1.45
N GLY A 50 -10.45 4.02 1.79
CA GLY A 50 -10.06 4.26 3.18
C GLY A 50 -9.03 5.39 3.38
N ASP A 51 -8.67 5.61 4.64
CA ASP A 51 -7.87 6.77 5.05
C ASP A 51 -6.38 6.58 4.77
N ILE A 52 -5.92 5.33 4.67
CA ILE A 52 -4.52 4.96 4.43
C ILE A 52 -4.47 3.87 3.37
N LEU A 53 -3.58 4.03 2.39
CA LEU A 53 -3.27 3.02 1.40
C LEU A 53 -1.85 2.54 1.65
N ILE A 54 -1.69 1.24 1.90
CA ILE A 54 -0.42 0.54 1.92
C ILE A 54 -0.25 -0.12 0.56
N VAL A 55 0.88 0.14 -0.09
CA VAL A 55 1.21 -0.45 -1.40
C VAL A 55 2.41 -1.37 -1.20
N ALA A 56 2.18 -2.68 -1.34
CA ALA A 56 3.26 -3.65 -1.42
C ALA A 56 3.71 -3.78 -2.87
N VAL A 57 4.98 -3.45 -3.12
CA VAL A 57 5.62 -3.55 -4.43
C VAL A 57 6.43 -4.84 -4.43
N ASN A 58 6.00 -5.80 -5.23
CA ASN A 58 6.68 -7.07 -5.38
C ASN A 58 7.66 -7.00 -6.56
N ASP A 59 8.62 -7.90 -6.59
CA ASP A 59 9.41 -8.19 -7.80
C ASP A 59 8.72 -9.23 -8.69
N ASP A 60 9.14 -9.32 -9.96
CA ASP A 60 8.57 -10.25 -10.95
C ASP A 60 8.58 -11.71 -10.49
N SER A 61 9.60 -12.14 -9.73
CA SER A 61 9.73 -13.53 -9.29
C SER A 61 8.70 -13.92 -8.22
N SER A 62 8.03 -12.93 -7.63
CA SER A 62 6.97 -13.12 -6.63
C SER A 62 5.56 -13.34 -7.24
N VAL A 63 5.43 -13.30 -8.57
CA VAL A 63 4.14 -13.48 -9.28
C VAL A 63 4.24 -14.70 -10.21
N THR A 64 3.98 -15.91 -9.68
CA THR A 64 3.94 -17.16 -10.47
C THR A 64 2.83 -18.09 -9.99
#